data_AF-A0A8H3DCF3-F1
#
_entry.id   AF-A0A8H3DCF3-F1
#
_cell.length_a   1.000
_cell.length_b   1.000
_cell.length_c   1.000
_cell.angle_alpha   90.00
_cell.angle_beta   90.00
_cell.angle_gamma   90.00
#
_symmetry.space_group_name_H-M   'P 1'
#
loop_
_entity.id
_entity.type
_entity.pdbx_description
1 polymer ?
#
loop_
_entity_poly.entity_id
_entity_poly.type
_entity_poly.pdbx_seq_one_letter_code
_entity_poly.pdbx_strand_id
1 'polypeptide(L)'
;MLNTIPASLTLYRLYPHNKYSPPFSTKCLLSLVSSENIPVKVTAHYLAKNALAQITEQRVLEAAISVPPEAYEEPDLAMRNNFELPPTLVEKLAWPVSAEYDPVKSQTNLLLAWWLALEFFENTSLKVKQGYLDQLRKLNLVKSSLLPCLFGLLNIGVVGEKPFNLVPWHVDVFYLSLYDQSFTYAQNVLAAHIYFKSLKSIPGLIRIWYSECQDRQLSASISAYTKAYFSPALISQELEQFRSSAASASEALADDTFTLKVAPSVNEITASYAVDEQEAFEVAVRLPSEFPLRAAEVKDVRGVAGMENRRRAWLFGVQNTIQQGLIYDALVVYKKNVAGHFEGKSECAICYSLISVTDRTLPTKPCRTCKNLFHASCLYKWFNTSHTSSCPLCRSDIF
;
A
#
# COMPACT_ATOMS: atom_id res chain seq x y z
N MET A 1 47.13 13.67 3.90
CA MET A 1 47.04 14.98 4.56
C MET A 1 45.58 15.23 4.88
N LEU A 2 45.26 15.19 6.17
CA LEU A 2 43.98 15.58 6.74
C LEU A 2 43.80 17.08 6.52
N ASN A 3 42.62 17.51 6.05
CA ASN A 3 42.06 18.86 6.23
C ASN A 3 40.55 18.76 5.95
N THR A 4 39.75 18.58 7.00
CA THR A 4 38.96 19.63 7.68
C THR A 4 37.76 20.11 6.87
N ILE A 5 36.65 19.40 7.03
CA ILE A 5 35.30 19.86 6.72
C ILE A 5 34.90 20.86 7.84
N PRO A 6 34.37 22.06 7.53
CA PRO A 6 33.95 23.00 8.56
C PRO A 6 32.80 22.42 9.39
N ALA A 7 32.98 22.44 10.72
CA ALA A 7 32.03 21.95 11.72
C ALA A 7 30.85 22.92 11.92
N SER A 8 30.01 23.12 10.89
CA SER A 8 28.77 23.90 11.00
C SER A 8 27.50 23.19 10.50
N LEU A 9 27.58 21.91 10.15
CA LEU A 9 26.43 21.10 9.69
C LEU A 9 25.96 20.03 10.69
N THR A 10 26.47 20.03 11.92
CA THR A 10 26.22 18.96 12.91
C THR A 10 25.40 19.41 14.13
N LEU A 11 24.49 20.37 13.99
CA LEU A 11 23.66 20.88 15.10
C LEU A 11 22.13 20.78 14.93
N TYR A 12 21.62 20.00 13.98
CA TYR A 12 20.16 19.77 13.84
C TYR A 12 19.68 18.37 14.25
N ARG A 13 20.49 17.59 14.97
CA ARG A 13 20.11 16.25 15.48
C ARG A 13 19.85 16.16 16.98
N LEU A 14 19.74 17.29 17.68
CA LEU A 14 19.45 17.32 19.12
C LEU A 14 18.37 18.34 19.43
N TYR A 15 17.12 18.03 19.11
CA TYR A 15 15.99 18.58 19.86
C TYR A 15 15.00 17.45 20.17
N PRO A 16 14.65 17.22 21.45
CA PRO A 16 13.59 16.31 21.81
C PRO A 16 12.26 16.83 21.27
N HIS A 17 11.29 15.94 21.08
CA HIS A 17 9.91 16.21 20.66
C HIS A 17 9.29 17.39 21.43
N ASN A 18 9.55 18.61 20.98
CA ASN A 18 8.79 19.78 21.38
C ASN A 18 7.54 19.75 20.52
N LYS A 19 6.37 19.74 21.18
CA LYS A 19 5.06 19.98 20.54
C LYS A 19 5.05 21.40 19.97
N TYR A 20 5.75 21.62 18.86
CA TYR A 20 5.61 22.80 18.05
C TYR A 20 4.23 22.70 17.39
N SER A 21 3.27 23.47 17.88
CA SER A 21 2.13 23.86 17.06
C SER A 21 2.70 24.64 15.87
N PRO A 22 2.46 24.21 14.63
CA PRO A 22 2.94 24.99 13.49
C PRO A 22 2.34 26.40 13.57
N PRO A 23 3.12 27.47 13.31
CA PRO A 23 2.64 28.85 13.41
C PRO A 23 1.49 29.16 12.44
N PHE A 24 1.24 28.27 11.47
CA PHE A 24 0.15 28.34 10.51
C PHE A 24 -0.74 27.11 10.65
N SER A 25 -2.06 27.30 10.56
CA SER A 25 -3.00 26.18 10.48
C SER A 25 -2.74 25.35 9.22
N THR A 26 -2.96 24.03 9.28
CA THR A 26 -2.80 23.13 8.12
C THR A 26 -3.60 23.61 6.91
N LYS A 27 -4.77 24.21 7.14
CA LYS A 27 -5.61 24.83 6.11
C LYS A 27 -4.89 25.98 5.39
N CYS A 28 -4.18 26.83 6.13
CA CYS A 28 -3.39 27.93 5.58
C CYS A 28 -2.16 27.43 4.80
N LEU A 29 -1.47 26.41 5.32
CA LEU A 29 -0.35 25.82 4.59
C LEU A 29 -0.81 25.18 3.27
N LEU A 30 -1.93 24.46 3.29
CA LEU A 30 -2.50 23.87 2.09
C LEU A 30 -2.93 24.92 1.06
N SER A 31 -3.46 26.07 1.48
CA SER A 31 -3.79 27.16 0.55
C SER A 31 -2.53 27.75 -0.10
N LEU A 32 -1.45 27.93 0.66
CA LEU A 32 -0.18 28.49 0.19
C LEU A 32 0.60 27.58 -0.77
N VAL A 33 0.33 26.27 -0.78
CA VAL A 33 0.89 25.31 -1.76
C VAL A 33 0.43 25.61 -3.20
N SER A 34 -0.59 26.45 -3.38
CA SER A 34 -1.00 26.93 -4.72
C SER A 34 -0.53 28.35 -5.03
N SER A 35 0.36 28.94 -4.20
CA SER A 35 0.90 30.29 -4.43
C SER A 35 1.60 30.40 -5.79
N GLU A 36 1.53 31.57 -6.43
CA GLU A 36 2.28 31.81 -7.67
C GLU A 36 3.80 31.96 -7.44
N ASN A 37 4.20 32.30 -6.22
CA ASN A 37 5.60 32.47 -5.86
C ASN A 37 6.25 31.11 -5.51
N ILE A 38 7.27 30.71 -6.27
CA ILE A 38 7.94 29.41 -6.13
C ILE A 38 8.53 29.22 -4.72
N PRO A 39 9.37 30.14 -4.18
CA PRO A 39 9.84 30.04 -2.80
C PRO A 39 8.73 29.87 -1.76
N VAL A 40 7.63 30.63 -1.87
CA VAL A 40 6.49 30.53 -0.94
C VAL A 40 5.86 29.14 -1.03
N LYS A 41 5.61 28.64 -2.25
CA LYS A 41 5.03 27.33 -2.50
C LYS A 41 5.88 26.19 -1.97
N VAL A 42 7.19 26.21 -2.25
CA VAL A 42 8.15 25.20 -1.78
C VAL A 42 8.22 25.20 -0.25
N THR A 43 8.27 26.39 0.36
CA THR A 43 8.30 26.52 1.83
C THR A 43 7.00 26.04 2.46
N ALA A 44 5.85 26.45 1.91
CA ALA A 44 4.53 26.01 2.38
C ALA A 44 4.38 24.49 2.25
N HIS A 45 4.85 23.89 1.17
CA HIS A 45 4.85 22.45 0.96
C HIS A 45 5.71 21.72 2.00
N TYR A 46 6.93 22.21 2.27
CA TYR A 46 7.80 21.65 3.30
C TYR A 46 7.16 21.71 4.69
N LEU A 47 6.61 22.86 5.07
CA LEU A 47 5.90 23.02 6.35
C LEU A 47 4.65 22.16 6.43
N ALA A 48 3.88 22.06 5.34
CA ALA A 48 2.70 21.21 5.28
C ALA A 48 3.09 19.75 5.52
N LYS A 49 4.09 19.22 4.79
CA LYS A 49 4.58 17.85 4.95
C LYS A 49 4.99 17.54 6.40
N ASN A 50 5.69 18.45 7.06
CA ASN A 50 6.08 18.25 8.47
C ASN A 50 4.86 18.26 9.41
N ALA A 51 3.87 19.12 9.16
CA ALA A 51 2.62 19.12 9.92
C ALA A 51 1.77 17.86 9.67
N LEU A 52 1.84 17.26 8.47
CA LEU A 52 1.12 16.03 8.14
C LEU A 52 1.54 14.85 9.01
N ALA A 53 2.82 14.75 9.40
CA ALA A 53 3.29 13.66 10.26
C ALA A 53 2.53 13.59 11.59
N GLN A 54 2.27 14.75 12.22
CA GLN A 54 1.50 14.84 13.47
C GLN A 54 0.03 14.44 13.27
N ILE A 55 -0.57 14.85 12.15
CA ILE A 55 -1.96 14.50 11.81
C ILE A 55 -2.08 13.00 11.55
N THR A 56 -1.13 12.42 10.82
CA THR A 56 -1.04 10.99 10.54
C THR A 56 -0.96 10.20 11.85
N GLU A 57 -0.09 10.58 12.77
CA GLU A 57 0.04 9.93 14.09
C GLU A 57 -1.29 9.95 14.85
N GLN A 58 -1.95 11.11 14.94
CA GLN A 58 -3.25 11.24 15.60
C GLN A 58 -4.30 10.31 14.97
N ARG A 59 -4.39 10.27 13.64
CA ARG A 59 -5.37 9.43 12.93
C ARG A 59 -5.10 7.94 13.10
N VAL A 60 -3.84 7.53 13.21
CA VAL A 60 -3.47 6.13 13.51
C VAL A 60 -3.92 5.75 14.91
N LEU A 61 -3.76 6.63 15.89
CA LEU A 61 -4.25 6.41 17.26
C LEU A 61 -5.78 6.30 17.30
N GLU A 62 -6.50 7.21 16.64
CA GLU A 62 -7.97 7.15 16.51
C GLU A 62 -8.44 5.85 15.86
N ALA A 63 -7.72 5.38 14.83
CA ALA A 63 -8.02 4.12 14.17
C ALA A 63 -7.79 2.90 15.08
N ALA A 64 -6.81 2.95 15.98
CA ALA A 64 -6.54 1.88 16.94
C ALA A 64 -7.61 1.81 18.05
N ILE A 65 -8.16 2.95 18.47
CA ILE A 65 -9.19 3.03 19.52
C ILE A 65 -10.57 2.62 18.99
N SER A 66 -10.83 2.80 17.70
CA SER A 66 -12.09 2.39 17.05
C SER A 66 -12.16 0.88 16.79
N VAL A 67 -12.16 0.09 17.87
CA VAL A 67 -12.61 -1.32 17.86
C VAL A 67 -14.15 -1.31 17.87
N PRO A 68 -14.83 -2.13 17.04
CA PRO A 68 -16.28 -2.23 17.11
C PRO A 68 -16.71 -2.68 18.51
N PRO A 69 -17.74 -2.09 19.12
CA PRO A 69 -18.33 -2.66 20.32
C PRO A 69 -18.74 -4.11 20.02
N GLU A 70 -18.59 -5.02 20.98
CA GLU A 70 -19.13 -6.39 20.93
C GLU A 70 -20.67 -6.43 20.91
N ALA A 71 -21.33 -5.33 20.59
CA ALA A 71 -22.78 -5.19 20.56
C ALA A 71 -23.30 -5.29 19.12
N TYR A 72 -24.39 -6.04 19.00
CA TYR A 72 -25.18 -6.34 17.82
C TYR A 72 -25.80 -5.09 17.18
N GLU A 73 -25.00 -4.12 16.72
CA GLU A 73 -25.49 -2.98 15.95
C GLU A 73 -25.23 -3.17 14.46
N GLU A 74 -26.18 -2.65 13.67
CA GLU A 74 -26.37 -2.98 12.26
C GLU A 74 -25.10 -2.84 11.39
N PRO A 75 -24.92 -3.74 10.39
CA PRO A 75 -23.72 -3.78 9.54
C PRO A 75 -23.37 -2.47 8.83
N ASP A 76 -24.34 -1.58 8.62
CA ASP A 76 -24.17 -0.33 7.86
C ASP A 76 -23.39 0.74 8.63
N LEU A 77 -23.33 0.69 9.96
CA LEU A 77 -22.57 1.68 10.76
C LEU A 77 -21.09 1.31 10.90
N ALA A 78 -20.75 0.01 10.90
CA ALA A 78 -19.37 -0.47 11.03
C ALA A 78 -18.52 -0.27 9.76
N MET A 79 -19.14 -0.03 8.59
CA MET A 79 -18.45 0.15 7.30
C MET A 79 -18.25 1.61 6.87
N ARG A 80 -18.65 2.61 7.66
CA ARG A 80 -18.24 3.99 7.38
C ARG A 80 -16.77 4.19 7.76
N ASN A 81 -15.89 4.00 6.78
CA ASN A 81 -14.54 4.51 6.81
C ASN A 81 -14.58 6.04 6.98
N ASN A 82 -14.56 6.52 8.23
CA ASN A 82 -14.61 7.96 8.57
C ASN A 82 -13.29 8.70 8.27
N PHE A 83 -12.28 8.01 7.73
CA PHE A 83 -10.99 8.61 7.45
C PHE A 83 -10.96 9.19 6.04
N GLU A 84 -11.05 10.51 5.94
CA GLU A 84 -10.99 11.25 4.70
C GLU A 84 -9.79 12.22 4.65
N LEU A 85 -9.27 12.47 3.46
CA LEU A 85 -8.29 13.53 3.22
C LEU A 85 -8.92 14.90 3.51
N PRO A 86 -8.13 15.90 3.96
CA PRO A 86 -8.65 17.24 4.21
C PRO A 86 -9.40 17.82 3.00
N PRO A 87 -10.63 18.37 3.15
CA PRO A 87 -11.43 18.86 2.02
C PRO A 87 -10.70 19.88 1.14
N THR A 88 -9.96 20.81 1.76
CA THR A 88 -9.14 21.80 1.05
C THR A 88 -8.02 21.21 0.21
N LEU A 89 -7.55 20.01 0.55
CA LEU A 89 -6.59 19.29 -0.26
C LEU A 89 -7.32 18.59 -1.42
N VAL A 90 -8.45 17.93 -1.14
CA VAL A 90 -9.28 17.26 -2.15
C VAL A 90 -9.71 18.22 -3.26
N GLU A 91 -10.13 19.44 -2.92
CA GLU A 91 -10.46 20.50 -3.87
C GLU A 91 -9.30 20.80 -4.83
N LYS A 92 -8.05 20.75 -4.36
CA LYS A 92 -6.84 20.99 -5.16
C LYS A 92 -6.40 19.79 -5.99
N LEU A 93 -6.88 18.59 -5.65
CA LEU A 93 -6.64 17.38 -6.45
C LEU A 93 -7.55 17.33 -7.68
N ALA A 94 -8.70 18.01 -7.63
CA ALA A 94 -9.56 18.17 -8.79
C ALA A 94 -8.92 19.15 -9.79
N TRP A 95 -8.70 18.70 -11.03
CA TRP A 95 -8.18 19.55 -12.10
C TRP A 95 -9.24 20.59 -12.52
N PRO A 96 -8.98 21.91 -12.43
CA PRO A 96 -9.92 22.89 -12.95
C PRO A 96 -9.82 22.98 -14.47
N VAL A 97 -10.92 22.73 -15.18
CA VAL A 97 -11.06 22.81 -16.65
C VAL A 97 -11.32 24.26 -17.12
N SER A 98 -10.74 25.26 -16.46
CA SER A 98 -10.96 26.67 -16.80
C SER A 98 -9.94 27.18 -17.82
N ALA A 99 -10.42 27.85 -18.88
CA ALA A 99 -9.64 28.34 -20.02
C ALA A 99 -8.71 29.54 -19.72
N GLU A 100 -8.73 30.09 -18.50
CA GLU A 100 -7.96 31.30 -18.13
C GLU A 100 -6.63 30.98 -17.41
N TYR A 101 -6.22 29.72 -17.30
CA TYR A 101 -5.06 29.30 -16.51
C TYR A 101 -3.78 29.09 -17.34
N ASP A 102 -2.65 29.58 -16.83
CA ASP A 102 -1.31 29.16 -17.29
C ASP A 102 -1.17 27.63 -17.04
N PRO A 103 -1.14 26.80 -18.10
CA PRO A 103 -1.16 25.35 -17.97
C PRO A 103 0.06 24.84 -17.21
N VAL A 104 1.22 25.50 -17.36
CA VAL A 104 2.48 25.13 -16.71
C VAL A 104 2.33 25.30 -15.19
N LYS A 105 1.89 26.47 -14.72
CA LYS A 105 1.73 26.73 -13.28
C LYS A 105 0.64 25.85 -12.65
N SER A 106 -0.44 25.59 -13.39
CA SER A 106 -1.54 24.71 -12.94
C SER A 106 -1.07 23.27 -12.70
N GLN A 107 -0.24 22.74 -13.61
CA GLN A 107 0.33 21.39 -13.49
C GLN A 107 1.23 21.24 -12.28
N THR A 108 2.15 22.19 -12.04
CA THR A 108 3.03 22.13 -10.85
C THR A 108 2.23 22.19 -9.55
N ASN A 109 1.20 23.05 -9.48
CA ASN A 109 0.30 23.12 -8.32
C ASN A 109 -0.40 21.78 -8.06
N LEU A 110 -0.92 21.16 -9.13
CA LEU A 110 -1.57 19.87 -9.04
C LEU A 110 -0.60 18.79 -8.55
N LEU A 111 0.62 18.72 -9.12
CA LEU A 111 1.63 17.73 -8.74
C LEU A 111 2.03 17.86 -7.26
N LEU A 112 2.18 19.08 -6.75
CA LEU A 112 2.50 19.29 -5.33
C LEU A 112 1.32 18.98 -4.40
N ALA A 113 0.08 19.22 -4.84
CA ALA A 113 -1.10 18.79 -4.10
C ALA A 113 -1.17 17.26 -4.02
N TRP A 114 -0.94 16.57 -5.14
CA TRP A 114 -0.86 15.10 -5.15
C TRP A 114 0.29 14.58 -4.31
N TRP A 115 1.45 15.24 -4.32
CA TRP A 115 2.53 14.86 -3.42
C TRP A 115 2.06 14.89 -1.97
N LEU A 116 1.47 15.98 -1.48
CA LEU A 116 0.94 16.04 -0.12
C LEU A 116 -0.12 14.97 0.15
N ALA A 117 -1.02 14.69 -0.80
CA ALA A 117 -2.01 13.64 -0.66
C ALA A 117 -1.38 12.25 -0.52
N LEU A 118 -0.30 11.97 -1.25
CA LEU A 118 0.42 10.70 -1.18
C LEU A 118 1.21 10.54 0.13
N GLU A 119 1.61 11.64 0.79
CA GLU A 119 2.27 11.62 2.10
C GLU A 119 1.34 11.14 3.22
N PHE A 120 0.02 11.33 3.10
CA PHE A 120 -0.96 10.77 4.05
C PHE A 120 -0.99 9.23 4.05
N PHE A 121 -0.43 8.57 3.03
CA PHE A 121 -0.34 7.11 2.98
C PHE A 121 0.94 6.58 3.64
N GLU A 122 1.89 7.44 3.97
CA GLU A 122 3.12 7.03 4.64
C GLU A 122 2.85 6.84 6.15
N ASN A 123 3.35 5.75 6.73
CA ASN A 123 3.21 5.42 8.15
C ASN A 123 1.77 5.43 8.72
N THR A 124 0.75 5.27 7.87
CA THR A 124 -0.65 5.13 8.29
C THR A 124 -1.09 3.66 8.40
N SER A 125 -2.09 3.42 9.26
CA SER A 125 -2.73 2.11 9.42
C SER A 125 -3.55 1.73 8.19
N LEU A 126 -3.76 0.43 7.99
CA LEU A 126 -4.51 -0.09 6.84
C LEU A 126 -5.95 0.47 6.79
N LYS A 127 -6.62 0.59 7.95
CA LYS A 127 -7.98 1.14 8.06
C LYS A 127 -8.05 2.59 7.56
N VAL A 128 -7.08 3.42 7.96
CA VAL A 128 -6.99 4.82 7.52
C VAL A 128 -6.70 4.91 6.02
N LYS A 129 -5.76 4.09 5.52
CA LYS A 129 -5.44 4.01 4.09
C LYS A 129 -6.66 3.63 3.25
N GLN A 130 -7.46 2.66 3.71
CA GLN A 130 -8.69 2.25 3.01
C GLN A 130 -9.68 3.41 2.88
N GLY A 131 -9.88 4.20 3.93
CA GLY A 131 -10.73 5.40 3.85
C GLY A 131 -10.27 6.40 2.79
N TYR A 132 -8.97 6.69 2.72
CA TYR A 132 -8.42 7.58 1.69
C TYR A 132 -8.55 6.98 0.29
N LEU A 133 -8.26 5.68 0.12
CA LEU A 133 -8.42 4.99 -1.16
C LEU A 133 -9.87 5.02 -1.64
N ASP A 134 -10.83 4.80 -0.73
CA ASP A 134 -12.26 4.82 -1.04
C ASP A 134 -12.71 6.23 -1.43
N GLN A 135 -12.24 7.27 -0.76
CA GLN A 135 -12.51 8.66 -1.12
C GLN A 135 -11.98 9.00 -2.52
N LEU A 136 -10.70 8.69 -2.79
CA LEU A 136 -10.08 8.92 -4.10
C LEU A 136 -10.78 8.14 -5.23
N ARG A 137 -11.23 6.91 -4.94
CA ARG A 137 -12.02 6.08 -5.88
C ARG A 137 -13.39 6.68 -6.14
N LYS A 138 -14.15 7.04 -5.10
CA LYS A 138 -15.50 7.64 -5.22
C LYS A 138 -15.49 8.92 -6.04
N LEU A 139 -14.48 9.78 -5.83
CA LEU A 139 -14.31 11.03 -6.57
C LEU A 139 -13.62 10.85 -7.92
N ASN A 140 -13.16 9.64 -8.23
CA ASN A 140 -12.49 9.27 -9.49
C ASN A 140 -11.25 10.13 -9.82
N LEU A 141 -10.59 10.70 -8.81
CA LEU A 141 -9.54 11.72 -8.98
C LEU A 141 -8.28 11.19 -9.66
N VAL A 142 -7.96 9.90 -9.49
CA VAL A 142 -6.80 9.29 -10.15
C VAL A 142 -6.99 9.26 -11.67
N LYS A 143 -8.19 8.87 -12.14
CA LYS A 143 -8.53 8.76 -13.56
C LYS A 143 -8.76 10.13 -14.21
N SER A 144 -9.44 11.05 -13.51
CA SER A 144 -9.85 12.33 -14.07
C SER A 144 -8.80 13.43 -13.97
N SER A 145 -7.84 13.32 -13.04
CA SER A 145 -6.89 14.40 -12.75
C SER A 145 -5.43 13.91 -12.77
N LEU A 146 -5.06 12.96 -11.91
CA LEU A 146 -3.67 12.55 -11.75
C LEU A 146 -3.06 11.96 -13.02
N LEU A 147 -3.63 10.86 -13.53
CA LEU A 147 -3.05 10.12 -14.65
C LEU A 147 -3.00 10.94 -15.95
N PRO A 148 -4.06 11.70 -16.34
CA PRO A 148 -3.99 12.57 -17.50
C PRO A 148 -2.86 13.62 -17.40
N CYS A 149 -2.69 14.25 -16.24
CA CYS A 149 -1.61 15.21 -16.01
C CYS A 149 -0.23 14.55 -16.14
N LEU A 150 -0.03 13.39 -15.51
CA LEU A 150 1.23 12.64 -15.56
C LEU A 150 1.56 12.15 -16.97
N PHE A 151 0.58 11.61 -17.70
CA PHE A 151 0.80 11.09 -19.05
C PHE A 151 1.08 12.21 -20.05
N GLY A 152 0.40 13.35 -19.91
CA GLY A 152 0.70 14.54 -20.70
C GLY A 152 2.11 15.06 -20.46
N LEU A 153 2.55 15.16 -19.20
CA LEU A 153 3.90 15.64 -18.85
C LEU A 153 5.02 14.65 -19.19
N LEU A 154 4.74 13.35 -19.25
CA LEU A 154 5.72 12.31 -19.55
C LEU A 154 5.63 11.82 -21.00
N ASN A 155 4.76 12.40 -21.81
CA ASN A 155 4.48 12.02 -23.19
C ASN A 155 4.15 10.52 -23.35
N ILE A 156 3.41 9.96 -22.39
CA ILE A 156 3.06 8.53 -22.41
C ILE A 156 1.79 8.34 -23.22
N GLY A 157 1.90 7.62 -24.36
CA GLY A 157 0.77 7.37 -25.25
C GLY A 157 0.27 8.60 -26.01
N VAL A 158 1.07 9.67 -26.07
CA VAL A 158 0.78 10.86 -26.87
C VAL A 158 1.16 10.58 -28.32
N VAL A 159 0.21 10.75 -29.25
CA VAL A 159 0.42 10.46 -30.67
C VAL A 159 1.45 11.43 -31.26
N GLY A 160 2.48 10.88 -31.91
CA GLY A 160 3.53 11.67 -32.57
C GLY A 160 4.66 12.12 -31.66
N GLU A 161 4.56 11.92 -30.35
CA GLU A 161 5.60 12.26 -29.38
C GLU A 161 6.25 11.00 -28.80
N LYS A 162 7.56 11.10 -28.51
CA LYS A 162 8.27 10.04 -27.78
C LYS A 162 8.10 10.25 -26.28
N PRO A 163 7.97 9.17 -25.48
CA PRO A 163 7.97 9.28 -24.02
C PRO A 163 9.22 10.00 -23.52
N PHE A 164 9.05 10.82 -22.48
CA PHE A 164 10.14 11.57 -21.87
C PHE A 164 11.26 10.62 -21.42
N ASN A 165 12.51 10.95 -21.74
CA ASN A 165 13.63 10.07 -21.43
C ASN A 165 14.05 10.22 -19.95
N LEU A 166 13.78 9.17 -19.15
CA LEU A 166 14.14 9.12 -17.74
C LEU A 166 15.51 8.48 -17.44
N VAL A 167 16.26 8.01 -18.45
CA VAL A 167 17.59 7.42 -18.23
C VAL A 167 18.53 8.31 -17.38
N PRO A 168 18.57 9.65 -17.56
CA PRO A 168 19.45 10.51 -16.76
C PRO A 168 18.95 10.83 -15.35
N TRP A 169 17.76 10.36 -14.96
CA TRP A 169 17.02 10.87 -13.81
C TRP A 169 16.68 9.76 -12.81
N HIS A 170 16.87 10.06 -11.52
CA HIS A 170 16.32 9.24 -10.45
C HIS A 170 14.84 9.59 -10.25
N VAL A 171 13.97 8.58 -10.23
CA VAL A 171 12.52 8.76 -10.03
C VAL A 171 12.12 8.66 -8.55
N ASP A 172 12.94 8.02 -7.74
CA ASP A 172 12.67 7.68 -6.35
C ASP A 172 13.09 8.78 -5.35
N VAL A 173 13.98 9.68 -5.77
CA VAL A 173 14.47 10.80 -4.96
C VAL A 173 14.23 12.12 -5.67
N PHE A 174 13.65 13.10 -4.96
CA PHE A 174 13.44 14.45 -5.48
C PHE A 174 13.61 15.49 -4.38
N TYR A 175 14.39 16.53 -4.65
CA TYR A 175 14.64 17.63 -3.73
C TYR A 175 13.85 18.87 -4.14
N LEU A 176 12.69 19.08 -3.51
CA LEU A 176 11.84 20.22 -3.84
C LEU A 176 12.51 21.58 -3.57
N SER A 177 13.47 21.64 -2.64
CA SER A 177 14.27 22.84 -2.38
C SER A 177 15.14 23.29 -3.56
N LEU A 178 15.43 22.37 -4.50
CA LEU A 178 16.21 22.64 -5.70
C LEU A 178 15.31 22.80 -6.95
N TYR A 179 14.00 22.88 -6.76
CA TYR A 179 13.06 23.04 -7.88
C TYR A 179 13.19 24.43 -8.50
N ASP A 180 13.57 24.45 -9.78
CA ASP A 180 13.66 25.66 -10.60
C ASP A 180 12.73 25.53 -11.81
N GLN A 181 11.71 26.39 -11.90
CA GLN A 181 10.76 26.38 -13.01
C GLN A 181 11.39 26.84 -14.34
N SER A 182 12.52 27.55 -14.31
CA SER A 182 13.23 27.95 -15.53
C SER A 182 13.93 26.78 -16.23
N PHE A 183 14.16 25.69 -15.50
CA PHE A 183 14.75 24.47 -16.06
C PHE A 183 13.75 23.74 -16.96
N THR A 184 14.15 23.47 -18.20
CA THR A 184 13.30 22.94 -19.28
C THR A 184 12.53 21.68 -18.90
N TYR A 185 13.14 20.78 -18.13
CA TYR A 185 12.54 19.48 -17.78
C TYR A 185 12.04 19.40 -16.34
N ALA A 186 11.97 20.53 -15.62
CA ALA A 186 11.61 20.57 -14.21
C ALA A 186 10.27 19.87 -13.92
N GLN A 187 9.28 20.10 -14.78
CA GLN A 187 7.95 19.51 -14.63
C GLN A 187 7.93 18.02 -14.97
N ASN A 188 8.66 17.59 -16.01
CA ASN A 188 8.73 16.19 -16.40
C ASN A 188 9.38 15.35 -15.28
N VAL A 189 10.47 15.85 -14.68
CA VAL A 189 11.16 15.16 -13.57
C VAL A 189 10.28 15.16 -12.31
N LEU A 190 9.59 16.27 -12.00
CA LEU A 190 8.62 16.29 -10.90
C LEU A 190 7.47 15.31 -11.15
N ALA A 191 6.90 15.28 -12.35
CA ALA A 191 5.84 14.35 -12.73
C ALA A 191 6.31 12.89 -12.60
N ALA A 192 7.54 12.58 -13.03
CA ALA A 192 8.11 11.26 -12.84
C ALA A 192 8.19 10.89 -11.36
N HIS A 193 8.65 11.80 -10.50
CA HIS A 193 8.67 11.55 -9.05
C HIS A 193 7.27 11.32 -8.47
N ILE A 194 6.27 12.13 -8.86
CA ILE A 194 4.89 11.94 -8.41
C ILE A 194 4.32 10.62 -8.93
N TYR A 195 4.63 10.22 -10.16
CA TYR A 195 4.21 8.92 -10.69
C TYR A 195 4.84 7.77 -9.88
N PHE A 196 6.13 7.85 -9.56
CA PHE A 196 6.80 6.89 -8.68
C PHE A 196 6.12 6.78 -7.30
N LYS A 197 5.86 7.92 -6.64
CA LYS A 197 5.14 7.95 -5.36
C LYS A 197 3.72 7.38 -5.48
N SER A 198 3.04 7.65 -6.59
CA SER A 198 1.68 7.15 -6.84
C SER A 198 1.67 5.63 -7.00
N LEU A 199 2.62 5.08 -7.76
CA LEU A 199 2.82 3.64 -7.90
C LEU A 199 3.13 2.97 -6.56
N LYS A 200 3.85 3.64 -5.66
CA LYS A 200 4.16 3.13 -4.32
C LYS A 200 2.97 3.21 -3.34
N SER A 201 2.31 4.37 -3.25
CA SER A 201 1.31 4.63 -2.21
C SER A 201 -0.11 4.19 -2.59
N ILE A 202 -0.48 4.26 -3.87
CA ILE A 202 -1.83 3.94 -4.36
C ILE A 202 -1.83 2.96 -5.55
N PRO A 203 -1.02 1.87 -5.54
CA PRO A 203 -0.92 0.95 -6.67
C PRO A 203 -2.26 0.32 -7.07
N GLY A 204 -3.16 0.09 -6.11
CA GLY A 204 -4.48 -0.50 -6.36
C GLY A 204 -5.37 0.36 -7.26
N LEU A 205 -5.38 1.69 -7.07
CA LEU A 205 -6.18 2.59 -7.92
C LEU A 205 -5.62 2.68 -9.33
N ILE A 206 -4.30 2.69 -9.47
CA ILE A 206 -3.63 2.69 -10.77
C ILE A 206 -3.87 1.36 -11.50
N ARG A 207 -3.83 0.23 -10.77
CA ARG A 207 -4.12 -1.09 -11.34
C ARG A 207 -5.56 -1.21 -11.83
N ILE A 208 -6.53 -0.70 -11.06
CA ILE A 208 -7.95 -0.65 -11.48
C ILE A 208 -8.05 0.12 -12.80
N TRP A 209 -7.52 1.34 -12.85
CA TRP A 209 -7.51 2.14 -14.07
C TRP A 209 -6.83 1.42 -15.24
N TYR A 210 -5.67 0.79 -15.00
CA TYR A 210 -4.91 0.07 -16.01
C TYR A 210 -5.69 -1.12 -16.58
N SER A 211 -6.40 -1.87 -15.72
CA SER A 211 -7.23 -3.00 -16.14
C SER A 211 -8.48 -2.59 -16.92
N GLU A 212 -9.01 -1.40 -16.66
CA GLU A 212 -10.18 -0.83 -17.34
C GLU A 212 -9.82 -0.04 -18.61
N CYS A 213 -8.52 0.17 -18.87
CA CYS A 213 -8.05 0.95 -20.01
C CYS A 213 -8.39 0.24 -21.33
N GLN A 214 -9.25 0.85 -22.13
CA GLN A 214 -9.67 0.31 -23.43
C GLN A 214 -8.64 0.57 -24.54
N ASP A 215 -7.82 1.62 -24.38
CA ASP A 215 -6.76 1.95 -25.33
C ASP A 215 -5.56 1.01 -25.15
N ARG A 216 -5.44 0.06 -26.07
CA ARG A 216 -4.36 -0.93 -26.08
C ARG A 216 -2.98 -0.31 -26.31
N GLN A 217 -2.90 0.77 -27.07
CA GLN A 217 -1.62 1.42 -27.35
C GLN A 217 -1.14 2.20 -26.12
N LEU A 218 -2.05 2.92 -25.46
CA LEU A 218 -1.76 3.62 -24.22
C LEU A 218 -1.35 2.64 -23.11
N SER A 219 -2.12 1.57 -22.90
CA SER A 219 -1.80 0.55 -21.88
C SER A 219 -0.46 -0.13 -22.16
N ALA A 220 -0.15 -0.48 -23.41
CA ALA A 220 1.17 -1.01 -23.77
C ALA A 220 2.30 -0.01 -23.50
N SER A 221 2.09 1.28 -23.82
CA SER A 221 3.08 2.35 -23.59
C SER A 221 3.35 2.55 -22.10
N ILE A 222 2.30 2.56 -21.27
CA ILE A 222 2.41 2.66 -19.81
C ILE A 222 3.15 1.45 -19.26
N SER A 223 2.79 0.24 -19.70
CA SER A 223 3.46 -0.99 -19.26
C SER A 223 4.96 -0.97 -19.56
N ALA A 224 5.34 -0.61 -20.78
CA ALA A 224 6.75 -0.51 -21.19
C ALA A 224 7.50 0.57 -20.39
N TYR A 225 6.90 1.75 -20.21
CA TYR A 225 7.50 2.87 -19.52
C TYR A 225 7.72 2.59 -18.03
N THR A 226 6.70 2.04 -17.36
CA THR A 226 6.77 1.66 -15.94
C THR A 226 7.81 0.57 -15.71
N LYS A 227 7.80 -0.47 -16.56
CA LYS A 227 8.77 -1.57 -16.51
C LYS A 227 10.22 -1.09 -16.69
N ALA A 228 10.45 -0.11 -17.56
CA ALA A 228 11.79 0.40 -17.84
C ALA A 228 12.34 1.30 -16.73
N TYR A 229 11.52 2.25 -16.23
CA TYR A 229 12.02 3.35 -15.39
C TYR A 229 11.61 3.28 -13.91
N PHE A 230 10.53 2.57 -13.58
CA PHE A 230 9.92 2.63 -12.23
C PHE A 230 9.98 1.29 -11.50
N SER A 231 9.64 0.20 -12.19
CA SER A 231 9.58 -1.14 -11.60
C SER A 231 10.89 -1.59 -10.93
N PRO A 232 12.09 -1.37 -11.50
CA PRO A 232 13.34 -1.80 -10.85
C PRO A 232 13.56 -1.17 -9.47
N ALA A 233 13.30 0.14 -9.34
CA ALA A 233 13.44 0.86 -8.08
C ALA A 233 12.37 0.44 -7.07
N LEU A 234 11.11 0.30 -7.50
CA LEU A 234 10.01 -0.13 -6.63
C LEU A 234 10.23 -1.56 -6.10
N ILE A 235 10.63 -2.49 -6.97
CA ILE A 235 10.93 -3.88 -6.59
C ILE A 235 12.10 -3.91 -5.61
N SER A 236 13.18 -3.18 -5.89
CA SER A 236 14.36 -3.15 -5.01
C SER A 236 14.02 -2.61 -3.63
N GLN A 237 13.21 -1.54 -3.55
CA GLN A 237 12.74 -0.98 -2.28
C GLN A 237 11.84 -1.96 -1.53
N GLU A 238 10.92 -2.66 -2.20
CA GLU A 238 10.02 -3.63 -1.57
C GLU A 238 10.79 -4.83 -0.99
N LEU A 239 11.75 -5.38 -1.75
CA LEU A 239 12.59 -6.49 -1.29
C LEU A 239 13.50 -6.10 -0.12
N GLU A 240 14.06 -4.88 -0.15
CA GLU A 240 14.91 -4.38 0.92
C GLU A 240 14.11 -4.04 2.19
N GLN A 241 12.91 -3.48 2.03
CA GLN A 241 11.98 -3.27 3.14
C GLN A 241 11.60 -4.62 3.77
N PHE A 242 11.25 -5.62 2.96
CA PHE A 242 10.96 -6.96 3.45
C PHE A 242 12.14 -7.55 4.24
N ARG A 243 13.36 -7.45 3.70
CA ARG A 243 14.58 -7.94 4.36
C ARG A 243 14.80 -7.25 5.71
N SER A 244 14.65 -5.93 5.75
CA SER A 244 14.79 -5.13 6.97
C SER A 244 13.76 -5.51 8.03
N SER A 245 12.49 -5.65 7.63
CA SER A 245 11.42 -6.11 8.52
C SER A 245 11.69 -7.52 9.05
N ALA A 246 12.08 -8.45 8.19
CA ALA A 246 12.43 -9.82 8.59
C ALA A 246 13.63 -9.90 9.54
N ALA A 247 14.63 -9.03 9.38
CA ALA A 247 15.77 -8.96 10.29
C ALA A 247 15.39 -8.38 11.66
N SER A 248 14.58 -7.32 11.68
CA SER A 248 14.19 -6.63 12.92
C SER A 248 13.17 -7.40 13.78
N ALA A 249 12.35 -8.24 13.17
CA ALA A 249 11.27 -8.98 13.82
C ALA A 249 11.58 -10.48 13.89
N SER A 250 12.84 -10.82 14.17
CA SER A 250 13.36 -12.19 14.15
C SER A 250 12.49 -13.18 14.94
N GLU A 251 11.84 -12.79 16.03
CA GLU A 251 10.93 -13.69 16.78
C GLU A 251 9.70 -14.16 15.98
N ALA A 252 9.18 -13.34 15.05
CA ALA A 252 7.95 -13.67 14.32
C ALA A 252 8.18 -14.64 13.16
N LEU A 253 9.34 -14.55 12.50
CA LEU A 253 9.66 -15.38 11.32
C LEU A 253 10.86 -16.29 11.51
N ALA A 254 11.86 -15.95 12.32
CA ALA A 254 13.02 -16.82 12.55
C ALA A 254 12.68 -17.89 13.59
N ASP A 255 12.71 -19.14 13.15
CA ASP A 255 12.74 -20.35 13.98
C ASP A 255 13.41 -21.44 13.13
N ASP A 256 13.94 -22.50 13.75
CA ASP A 256 14.63 -23.59 13.05
C ASP A 256 13.73 -24.28 12.02
N THR A 257 12.42 -24.22 12.22
CA THR A 257 11.40 -24.79 11.32
C THR A 257 11.05 -23.92 10.12
N PHE A 258 11.42 -22.62 10.10
CA PHE A 258 10.98 -21.68 9.06
C PHE A 258 12.12 -20.86 8.48
N THR A 259 12.37 -21.03 7.19
CA THR A 259 13.45 -20.33 6.46
C THR A 259 12.91 -19.39 5.41
N LEU A 260 13.58 -18.24 5.27
CA LEU A 260 13.28 -17.21 4.28
C LEU A 260 14.47 -16.99 3.37
N LYS A 261 14.23 -16.94 2.06
CA LYS A 261 15.23 -16.64 1.04
C LYS A 261 14.73 -15.51 0.16
N VAL A 262 15.48 -14.41 0.09
CA VAL A 262 15.20 -13.29 -0.81
C VAL A 262 16.16 -13.39 -1.99
N ALA A 263 15.62 -13.47 -3.21
CA ALA A 263 16.37 -13.58 -4.45
C ALA A 263 16.11 -12.36 -5.36
N PRO A 264 16.88 -11.26 -5.20
CA PRO A 264 16.69 -10.04 -5.98
C PRO A 264 16.89 -10.21 -7.48
N SER A 265 17.70 -11.18 -7.91
CA SER A 265 17.96 -11.45 -9.34
C SER A 265 16.73 -11.94 -10.11
N VAL A 266 15.77 -12.54 -9.41
CA VAL A 266 14.51 -13.06 -9.99
C VAL A 266 13.27 -12.39 -9.38
N ASN A 267 13.47 -11.34 -8.58
CA ASN A 267 12.44 -10.59 -7.87
C ASN A 267 11.52 -11.49 -7.03
N GLU A 268 12.09 -12.44 -6.29
CA GLU A 268 11.33 -13.49 -5.61
C GLU A 268 11.71 -13.61 -4.12
N ILE A 269 10.71 -13.88 -3.28
CA ILE A 269 10.87 -14.21 -1.86
C ILE A 269 10.32 -15.61 -1.65
N THR A 270 11.14 -16.54 -1.18
CA THR A 270 10.74 -17.92 -0.88
C THR A 270 10.67 -18.11 0.63
N ALA A 271 9.58 -18.70 1.09
CA ALA A 271 9.40 -19.15 2.47
C ALA A 271 9.24 -20.67 2.49
N SER A 272 9.96 -21.32 3.39
CA SER A 272 9.93 -22.78 3.56
C SER A 272 9.70 -23.13 5.02
N TYR A 273 8.66 -23.91 5.30
CA TYR A 273 8.39 -24.50 6.60
C TYR A 273 8.72 -26.00 6.55
N ALA A 274 9.71 -26.43 7.31
CA ALA A 274 10.10 -27.84 7.43
C ALA A 274 9.16 -28.56 8.40
N VAL A 275 8.57 -29.66 7.95
CA VAL A 275 7.72 -30.54 8.78
C VAL A 275 8.56 -31.68 9.34
N ASP A 276 9.36 -32.31 8.48
CA ASP A 276 10.39 -33.28 8.83
C ASP A 276 11.60 -33.15 7.88
N GLU A 277 12.50 -34.15 7.85
CA GLU A 277 13.70 -34.13 6.99
C GLU A 277 13.39 -34.19 5.49
N GLN A 278 12.25 -34.74 5.09
CA GLN A 278 11.87 -35.00 3.69
C GLN A 278 10.66 -34.20 3.21
N GLU A 279 9.85 -33.65 4.12
CA GLU A 279 8.61 -32.95 3.83
C GLU A 279 8.67 -31.50 4.31
N ALA A 280 8.27 -30.59 3.41
CA ALA A 280 8.22 -29.17 3.68
C ALA A 280 7.10 -28.50 2.89
N PHE A 281 6.57 -27.41 3.43
CA PHE A 281 5.73 -26.47 2.70
C PHE A 281 6.58 -25.31 2.20
N GLU A 282 6.57 -25.09 0.89
CA GLU A 282 7.30 -24.00 0.25
C GLU A 282 6.35 -23.13 -0.56
N VAL A 283 6.42 -21.83 -0.32
CA VAL A 283 5.69 -20.79 -1.04
C VAL A 283 6.67 -19.74 -1.55
N ALA A 284 6.48 -19.27 -2.78
CA ALA A 284 7.26 -18.19 -3.33
C ALA A 284 6.37 -17.01 -3.72
N VAL A 285 6.79 -15.80 -3.38
CA VAL A 285 6.16 -14.53 -3.75
C VAL A 285 7.05 -13.86 -4.81
N ARG A 286 6.53 -13.73 -6.02
CA ARG A 286 7.26 -13.11 -7.14
C ARG A 286 6.70 -11.73 -7.46
N LEU A 287 7.58 -10.75 -7.54
CA LEU A 287 7.27 -9.42 -8.06
C LEU A 287 7.50 -9.43 -9.58
N PRO A 288 6.44 -9.30 -10.40
CA PRO A 288 6.59 -9.30 -11.85
C PRO A 288 7.37 -8.08 -12.33
N SER A 289 7.95 -8.13 -13.54
CA SER A 289 8.67 -6.98 -14.10
C SER A 289 7.79 -5.76 -14.36
N GLU A 290 6.48 -5.93 -14.45
CA GLU A 290 5.50 -4.85 -14.54
C GLU A 290 4.97 -4.38 -13.15
N PHE A 291 5.60 -4.80 -12.04
CA PHE A 291 5.19 -4.36 -10.71
C PHE A 291 5.27 -2.82 -10.60
N PRO A 292 4.25 -2.13 -10.06
CA PRO A 292 3.05 -2.64 -9.38
C PRO A 292 1.78 -2.66 -10.25
N LEU A 293 1.88 -2.36 -11.56
CA LEU A 293 0.74 -2.45 -12.50
C LEU A 293 0.17 -3.87 -12.50
N ARG A 294 1.05 -4.88 -12.45
CA ARG A 294 0.68 -6.24 -12.06
C ARG A 294 0.99 -6.47 -10.59
N ALA A 295 0.06 -7.15 -9.91
CA ALA A 295 0.23 -7.53 -8.53
C ALA A 295 1.36 -8.56 -8.37
N ALA A 296 1.91 -8.67 -7.17
CA ALA A 296 2.77 -9.78 -6.82
C ALA A 296 2.00 -11.11 -6.92
N GLU A 297 2.70 -12.15 -7.34
CA GLU A 297 2.16 -13.48 -7.62
C GLU A 297 2.62 -14.47 -6.56
N VAL A 298 1.69 -15.23 -5.98
CA VAL A 298 2.02 -16.35 -5.09
C VAL A 298 2.12 -17.63 -5.91
N LYS A 299 3.30 -18.25 -5.86
CA LYS A 299 3.59 -19.55 -6.45
C LYS A 299 3.55 -20.64 -5.40
N ASP A 300 2.90 -21.72 -5.78
CA ASP A 300 2.85 -22.94 -4.99
C ASP A 300 4.05 -23.83 -5.34
N VAL A 301 5.07 -23.89 -4.46
CA VAL A 301 6.36 -24.53 -4.78
C VAL A 301 6.38 -25.98 -4.32
N ARG A 302 6.12 -26.22 -3.03
CA ARG A 302 6.16 -27.55 -2.42
C ARG A 302 5.14 -27.68 -1.29
N GLY A 303 4.69 -28.89 -1.02
CA GLY A 303 3.84 -29.18 0.11
C GLY A 303 3.71 -30.67 0.38
N VAL A 304 3.06 -30.97 1.49
CA VAL A 304 2.86 -32.33 2.03
C VAL A 304 1.68 -33.02 1.37
N ALA A 305 1.81 -34.32 1.09
CA ALA A 305 0.73 -35.14 0.54
C ALA A 305 -0.43 -35.28 1.55
N GLY A 306 -1.68 -35.20 1.08
CA GLY A 306 -2.88 -35.27 1.92
C GLY A 306 -3.25 -33.97 2.63
N MET A 307 -2.50 -32.89 2.41
CA MET A 307 -2.73 -31.55 2.99
C MET A 307 -3.12 -30.52 1.93
N GLU A 308 -3.61 -30.93 0.75
CA GLU A 308 -3.83 -30.06 -0.41
C GLU A 308 -4.85 -28.96 -0.14
N ASN A 309 -5.92 -29.27 0.60
CA ASN A 309 -6.97 -28.30 0.94
C ASN A 309 -6.45 -27.20 1.87
N ARG A 310 -5.65 -27.57 2.89
CA ARG A 310 -5.03 -26.62 3.82
C ARG A 310 -4.00 -25.75 3.10
N ARG A 311 -3.13 -26.39 2.33
CA ARG A 311 -2.13 -25.73 1.49
C ARG A 311 -2.78 -24.67 0.59
N ARG A 312 -3.84 -25.03 -0.14
CA ARG A 312 -4.59 -24.10 -0.99
C ARG A 312 -5.18 -22.93 -0.20
N ALA A 313 -5.73 -23.21 0.98
CA ALA A 313 -6.30 -22.18 1.83
C ALA A 313 -5.25 -21.21 2.38
N TRP A 314 -4.09 -21.71 2.83
CA TRP A 314 -2.98 -20.89 3.30
C TRP A 314 -2.41 -20.03 2.17
N LEU A 315 -2.22 -20.58 0.97
CA LEU A 315 -1.78 -19.83 -0.21
C LEU A 315 -2.78 -18.74 -0.61
N PHE A 316 -4.09 -19.02 -0.52
CA PHE A 316 -5.11 -18.01 -0.74
C PHE A 316 -5.02 -16.87 0.28
N GLY A 317 -4.76 -17.20 1.55
CA GLY A 317 -4.52 -16.19 2.60
C GLY A 317 -3.31 -15.31 2.32
N VAL A 318 -2.21 -15.91 1.85
CA VAL A 318 -1.01 -15.18 1.42
C VAL A 318 -1.35 -14.26 0.24
N GLN A 319 -1.99 -14.77 -0.81
CA GLN A 319 -2.36 -14.00 -2.00
C GLN A 319 -3.24 -12.80 -1.63
N ASN A 320 -4.27 -12.99 -0.82
CA ASN A 320 -5.20 -11.92 -0.44
C ASN A 320 -4.51 -10.84 0.41
N THR A 321 -3.59 -11.22 1.31
CA THR A 321 -2.82 -10.26 2.13
C THR A 321 -1.84 -9.46 1.27
N ILE A 322 -1.21 -10.11 0.29
CA ILE A 322 -0.29 -9.47 -0.66
C ILE A 322 -1.01 -8.47 -1.57
N GLN A 323 -2.27 -8.70 -1.94
CA GLN A 323 -3.04 -7.71 -2.71
C GLN A 323 -3.20 -6.37 -1.98
N GLN A 324 -3.04 -6.36 -0.65
CA GLN A 324 -3.07 -5.16 0.19
C GLN A 324 -1.69 -4.50 0.35
N GLY A 325 -0.64 -5.07 -0.25
CA GLY A 325 0.74 -4.57 -0.16
C GLY A 325 1.48 -4.98 1.12
N LEU A 326 1.03 -6.03 1.81
CA LEU A 326 1.57 -6.46 3.10
C LEU A 326 2.30 -7.81 2.97
N ILE A 327 3.40 -7.85 2.22
CA ILE A 327 4.13 -9.11 1.94
C ILE A 327 4.68 -9.75 3.23
N TYR A 328 5.26 -8.93 4.11
CA TYR A 328 5.77 -9.40 5.41
C TYR A 328 4.67 -10.06 6.25
N ASP A 329 3.55 -9.37 6.45
CA ASP A 329 2.42 -9.90 7.24
C ASP A 329 1.82 -11.14 6.61
N ALA A 330 1.81 -11.24 5.28
CA ALA A 330 1.32 -12.42 4.56
C ALA A 330 2.12 -13.66 4.95
N LEU A 331 3.45 -13.56 4.99
CA LEU A 331 4.33 -14.67 5.37
C LEU A 331 4.30 -14.96 6.88
N VAL A 332 4.08 -13.96 7.73
CA VAL A 332 3.83 -14.17 9.17
C VAL A 332 2.55 -14.97 9.39
N VAL A 333 1.45 -14.59 8.73
CA VAL A 333 0.18 -15.33 8.82
C VAL A 333 0.33 -16.74 8.26
N TYR A 334 1.06 -16.89 7.15
CA TYR A 334 1.38 -18.21 6.59
C TYR A 334 2.10 -19.09 7.61
N LYS A 335 3.22 -18.63 8.18
CA LYS A 335 3.97 -19.38 9.21
C LYS A 335 3.07 -19.76 10.38
N LYS A 336 2.27 -18.83 10.91
CA LYS A 336 1.37 -19.07 12.05
C LYS A 336 0.29 -20.10 11.74
N ASN A 337 -0.25 -20.11 10.52
CA ASN A 337 -1.24 -21.10 10.11
C ASN A 337 -0.63 -22.49 9.95
N VAL A 338 0.56 -22.60 9.33
CA VAL A 338 1.25 -23.89 9.18
C VAL A 338 1.67 -24.43 10.55
N ALA A 339 2.39 -23.64 11.35
CA ALA A 339 2.86 -24.04 12.67
C ALA A 339 1.70 -24.38 13.62
N GLY A 340 0.65 -23.55 13.62
CA GLY A 340 -0.52 -23.77 14.46
C GLY A 340 -1.22 -25.10 14.18
N HIS A 341 -1.24 -25.55 12.93
CA HIS A 341 -1.77 -26.86 12.57
C HIS A 341 -0.98 -28.01 13.23
N PHE A 342 0.35 -27.99 13.13
CA PHE A 342 1.21 -29.02 13.72
C PHE A 342 1.29 -28.97 15.25
N GLU A 343 1.06 -27.80 15.84
CA GLU A 343 0.88 -27.63 17.29
C GLU A 343 -0.50 -28.13 17.78
N GLY A 344 -1.38 -28.60 16.87
CA GLY A 344 -2.71 -29.08 17.22
C GLY A 344 -3.69 -27.97 17.61
N LYS A 345 -3.42 -26.71 17.24
CA LYS A 345 -4.33 -25.60 17.48
C LYS A 345 -5.55 -25.72 16.58
N SER A 346 -6.73 -25.49 17.16
CA SER A 346 -7.98 -25.55 16.41
C SER A 346 -8.06 -24.46 15.36
N GLU A 347 -8.20 -24.86 14.11
CA GLU A 347 -8.37 -23.99 12.95
C GLU A 347 -9.85 -23.76 12.61
N CYS A 348 -10.13 -22.72 11.81
CA CYS A 348 -11.46 -22.53 11.27
C CYS A 348 -11.80 -23.64 10.27
N ALA A 349 -12.92 -24.32 10.47
CA ALA A 349 -13.29 -25.45 9.61
C ALA A 349 -13.87 -25.07 8.23
N ILE A 350 -13.98 -23.76 7.93
CA ILE A 350 -14.33 -23.25 6.59
C ILE A 350 -13.09 -22.89 5.78
N CYS A 351 -12.17 -22.12 6.38
CA CYS A 351 -11.02 -21.55 5.67
C CYS A 351 -9.68 -22.19 6.05
N TYR A 352 -9.67 -23.23 6.88
CA TYR A 352 -8.48 -23.97 7.32
C TYR A 352 -7.34 -23.07 7.83
N SER A 353 -7.70 -21.93 8.43
CA SER A 353 -6.74 -20.94 8.91
C SER A 353 -6.97 -20.69 10.39
N LEU A 354 -5.87 -20.51 11.13
CA LEU A 354 -5.91 -20.08 12.52
C LEU A 354 -6.25 -18.58 12.58
N ILE A 355 -5.57 -17.77 11.75
CA ILE A 355 -5.82 -16.33 11.66
C ILE A 355 -6.64 -16.05 10.41
N SER A 356 -7.81 -15.45 10.59
CA SER A 356 -8.66 -15.03 9.47
C SER A 356 -7.97 -13.95 8.65
N VAL A 357 -8.06 -14.10 7.33
CA VAL A 357 -7.48 -13.16 6.37
C VAL A 357 -8.24 -11.83 6.33
N THR A 358 -9.53 -11.85 6.69
CA THR A 358 -10.43 -10.70 6.59
C THR A 358 -10.33 -9.79 7.82
N ASP A 359 -10.46 -10.38 9.00
CA ASP A 359 -10.60 -9.65 10.28
C ASP A 359 -9.42 -9.89 11.23
N ARG A 360 -8.43 -10.71 10.85
CA ARG A 360 -7.24 -11.07 11.65
C ARG A 360 -7.59 -11.69 13.02
N THR A 361 -8.77 -12.30 13.14
CA THR A 361 -9.23 -12.95 14.37
C THR A 361 -8.96 -14.45 14.41
N LEU A 362 -8.99 -15.03 15.61
CA LEU A 362 -9.00 -16.48 15.84
C LEU A 362 -10.41 -17.07 15.69
N PRO A 363 -10.55 -18.37 15.38
CA PRO A 363 -11.87 -19.00 15.27
C PRO A 363 -12.47 -19.21 16.67
N THR A 364 -13.44 -18.38 17.04
CA THR A 364 -14.05 -18.37 18.38
C THR A 364 -15.49 -18.87 18.40
N LYS A 365 -16.09 -19.18 17.24
CA LYS A 365 -17.50 -19.59 17.14
C LYS A 365 -17.63 -21.11 16.99
N PRO A 366 -17.93 -21.87 18.06
CA PRO A 366 -18.13 -23.32 17.98
C PRO A 366 -19.53 -23.68 17.48
N CYS A 367 -19.64 -24.74 16.68
CA CYS A 367 -20.93 -25.40 16.46
C CYS A 367 -21.37 -26.15 17.73
N ARG A 368 -22.62 -26.01 18.14
CA ARG A 368 -23.15 -26.71 19.33
C ARG A 368 -23.15 -28.22 19.19
N THR A 369 -23.39 -28.72 17.98
CA THR A 369 -23.46 -30.17 17.68
C THR A 369 -22.07 -30.77 17.46
N CYS A 370 -21.34 -30.34 16.43
CA CYS A 370 -20.08 -30.97 16.04
C CYS A 370 -18.82 -30.35 16.67
N LYS A 371 -18.96 -29.28 17.47
CA LYS A 371 -17.88 -28.58 18.20
C LYS A 371 -16.76 -27.97 17.35
N ASN A 372 -16.82 -28.08 16.03
CA ASN A 372 -15.90 -27.39 15.12
C ASN A 372 -15.98 -25.86 15.29
N LEU A 373 -14.83 -25.20 15.19
CA LEU A 373 -14.68 -23.76 15.36
C LEU A 373 -14.67 -23.02 14.02
N PHE A 374 -15.17 -21.79 14.04
CA PHE A 374 -15.26 -20.94 12.86
C PHE A 374 -14.90 -19.48 13.21
N HIS A 375 -14.35 -18.76 12.23
CA HIS A 375 -14.29 -17.30 12.30
C HIS A 375 -15.68 -16.71 12.10
N ALA A 376 -15.98 -15.60 12.78
CA ALA A 376 -17.25 -14.90 12.63
C ALA A 376 -17.49 -14.46 11.17
N SER A 377 -16.47 -13.89 10.52
CA SER A 377 -16.52 -13.49 9.11
C SER A 377 -16.75 -14.65 8.14
N CYS A 378 -16.20 -15.84 8.43
CA CYS A 378 -16.41 -17.03 7.61
C CYS A 378 -17.85 -17.55 7.72
N LEU A 379 -18.41 -17.61 8.93
CA LEU A 379 -19.82 -17.97 9.13
C LEU A 379 -20.76 -16.96 8.49
N TYR A 380 -20.51 -15.67 8.69
CA TYR A 380 -21.31 -14.62 8.09
C TYR A 380 -21.35 -14.75 6.56
N LYS A 381 -20.19 -14.91 5.92
CA LYS A 381 -20.11 -15.12 4.48
C LYS A 381 -20.85 -16.40 4.06
N TRP A 382 -20.67 -17.49 4.80
CA TRP A 382 -21.35 -18.75 4.54
C TRP A 382 -22.87 -18.57 4.54
N PHE A 383 -23.45 -18.02 5.62
CA PHE A 383 -24.91 -17.83 5.74
C PHE A 383 -25.48 -16.93 4.64
N ASN A 384 -24.77 -15.87 4.29
CA ASN A 384 -25.20 -14.99 3.20
C ASN A 384 -25.18 -15.69 1.84
N THR A 385 -24.23 -16.59 1.61
CA THR A 385 -24.14 -17.34 0.34
C THR A 385 -25.03 -18.58 0.29
N SER A 386 -25.29 -19.23 1.44
CA SER A 386 -26.08 -20.46 1.52
C SER A 386 -27.56 -20.21 1.79
N HIS A 387 -27.93 -18.98 2.14
CA HIS A 387 -29.26 -18.58 2.60
C HIS A 387 -29.80 -19.42 3.79
N THR A 388 -28.90 -20.01 4.59
CA THR A 388 -29.25 -20.84 5.75
C THR A 388 -28.29 -20.57 6.90
N SER A 389 -28.76 -20.61 8.15
CA SER A 389 -27.95 -20.44 9.37
C SER A 389 -27.37 -21.76 9.91
N SER A 390 -27.29 -22.79 9.07
CA SER A 390 -26.86 -24.12 9.49
C SER A 390 -25.34 -24.29 9.43
N CYS A 391 -24.81 -25.15 10.31
CA CYS A 391 -23.40 -25.50 10.34
C CYS A 391 -22.94 -26.07 8.98
N PRO A 392 -21.85 -25.55 8.36
CA PRO A 392 -21.34 -26.05 7.08
C PRO A 392 -21.00 -27.54 7.07
N LEU A 393 -20.67 -28.11 8.24
CA LEU A 393 -20.22 -29.49 8.36
C LEU A 393 -21.36 -30.45 8.71
N CYS A 394 -22.09 -30.18 9.80
CA CYS A 394 -23.11 -31.11 10.29
C CYS A 394 -24.55 -30.71 9.93
N ARG A 395 -24.75 -29.56 9.27
CA ARG A 395 -26.07 -29.02 8.86
C ARG A 395 -27.08 -28.79 9.99
N SER A 396 -26.69 -28.96 11.25
CA SER A 396 -27.50 -28.58 12.41
C SER A 396 -27.56 -27.06 12.55
N ASP A 397 -28.53 -26.56 13.32
CA ASP A 397 -28.54 -25.16 13.73
C ASP A 397 -27.25 -24.83 14.48
N ILE A 398 -26.64 -23.69 14.14
CA ILE A 398 -25.39 -23.25 14.76
C ILE A 398 -25.64 -22.58 16.12
N PHE A 399 -26.86 -22.06 16.33
CA PHE A 399 -27.26 -21.20 17.46
C PHE A 399 -28.05 -21.90 18.55
#